data_AF-A0A7V1N6L2-F1
#
_entry.id   AF-A0A7V1N6L2-F1
#
_cell.length_a   1.000
_cell.length_b   1.000
_cell.length_c   1.000
_cell.angle_alpha   90.00
_cell.angle_beta   90.00
_cell.angle_gamma   90.00
#
_symmetry.space_group_name_H-M   'P 1'
#
loop_
_entity.id
_entity.type
_entity.pdbx_description
1 polymer ?
#
loop_
_entity_poly.entity_id
_entity_poly.type
_entity_poly.pdbx_seq_one_letter_code
_entity_poly.pdbx_strand_id
1 'polypeptide(L)'
;MRYCPACKTDYDEDVFECASCGGPLVEGSARDAFEEVDEDSWVELDPLSSLAHAKLVLEALEEEEIPCYIEAYYSGSGLESFAANILVPDSVYEHALEIQQGMAPPADDDLLLDPDADDY
;
A
#
# COMPACT_ATOMS: atom_id res chain seq x y z
N MET A 1 -2.57 17.43 -4.13
CA MET A 1 -2.81 15.97 -4.03
C MET A 1 -3.75 15.57 -5.15
N ARG A 2 -3.47 14.42 -5.74
CA ARG A 2 -4.34 13.78 -6.74
C ARG A 2 -4.50 12.33 -6.35
N TYR A 3 -5.69 11.76 -6.55
CA TYR A 3 -5.93 10.37 -6.18
C TYR A 3 -6.54 9.58 -7.33
N CYS A 4 -6.30 8.27 -7.30
CA CYS A 4 -6.92 7.31 -8.19
C CYS A 4 -8.17 6.73 -7.52
N PRO A 5 -9.39 7.02 -8.01
CA PRO A 5 -10.62 6.51 -7.39
C PRO A 5 -10.78 5.00 -7.61
N ALA A 6 -10.12 4.44 -8.62
CA ALA A 6 -10.15 3.01 -8.91
C ALA A 6 -9.16 2.20 -8.06
N CYS A 7 -8.06 2.81 -7.60
CA CYS A 7 -7.02 2.14 -6.82
C CYS A 7 -6.94 2.65 -5.38
N LYS A 8 -7.75 3.65 -5.02
CA LYS A 8 -7.70 4.38 -3.74
C LYS A 8 -6.28 4.77 -3.37
N THR A 9 -5.53 5.28 -4.36
CA THR A 9 -4.12 5.62 -4.21
C THR A 9 -3.95 7.12 -4.37
N ASP A 10 -3.37 7.77 -3.36
CA ASP A 10 -2.95 9.15 -3.36
C ASP A 10 -1.60 9.31 -4.05
N TYR A 11 -1.44 10.41 -4.75
CA TYR A 11 -0.24 10.79 -5.47
C TYR A 11 0.02 12.29 -5.31
N ASP A 12 1.28 12.67 -5.51
CA ASP A 12 1.69 14.07 -5.62
C ASP A 12 0.94 14.80 -6.74
N GLU A 13 0.80 16.12 -6.59
CA GLU A 13 0.03 16.96 -7.52
C GLU A 13 0.57 16.98 -8.96
N ASP A 14 1.86 16.66 -9.11
CA ASP A 14 2.58 16.54 -10.38
C ASP A 14 2.30 15.22 -11.14
N VAL A 15 1.60 14.26 -10.52
CA VAL A 15 1.26 12.98 -11.14
C VAL A 15 -0.14 13.06 -11.74
N PHE A 16 -0.28 12.79 -13.04
CA PHE A 16 -1.56 12.90 -13.74
C PHE A 16 -2.20 11.53 -14.07
N GLU A 17 -1.42 10.46 -13.99
CA GLU A 17 -1.82 9.11 -14.37
C GLU A 17 -1.43 8.12 -13.26
N CYS A 18 -2.34 7.20 -12.94
CA CYS A 18 -2.09 6.17 -11.93
C CYS A 18 -1.02 5.20 -12.43
N ALA A 19 0.11 5.12 -11.72
CA ALA A 19 1.20 4.21 -12.04
C ALA A 19 0.80 2.73 -12.03
N SER A 20 -0.36 2.41 -11.44
CA SER A 20 -0.81 1.04 -11.28
C SER A 20 -1.90 0.59 -12.25
N CYS A 21 -2.91 1.42 -12.51
CA CYS A 21 -3.99 1.06 -13.46
C CYS A 21 -3.93 1.83 -14.79
N GLY A 22 -3.05 2.83 -14.91
CA GLY A 22 -2.98 3.71 -16.08
C GLY A 22 -4.19 4.65 -16.23
N GLY A 23 -5.06 4.74 -15.21
CA GLY A 23 -6.22 5.61 -15.22
C GLY A 23 -5.89 7.07 -14.89
N PRO A 24 -6.74 8.03 -15.32
CA PRO A 24 -6.55 9.44 -14.99
C PRO A 24 -6.75 9.68 -13.48
N LEU A 25 -5.87 10.49 -12.90
CA LEU A 25 -5.98 10.92 -11.50
C LEU A 25 -6.89 12.15 -11.39
N VAL A 26 -7.72 12.17 -10.34
CA VAL A 26 -8.60 13.31 -10.03
C VAL A 26 -8.00 14.15 -8.90
N GLU A 27 -8.38 15.42 -8.83
CA GLU A 27 -7.97 16.31 -7.75
C GLU A 27 -8.67 15.94 -6.44
N GLY A 28 -7.93 15.93 -5.33
CA GLY A 28 -8.40 15.56 -4.00
C GLY A 28 -7.52 14.50 -3.35
N SER A 29 -7.97 13.96 -2.22
CA SER A 29 -7.32 12.82 -1.57
C SER A 29 -8.27 11.63 -1.43
N ALA A 30 -7.71 10.42 -1.43
CA ALA A 30 -8.49 9.20 -1.19
C ALA A 30 -9.15 9.21 0.21
N ARG A 31 -8.55 9.89 1.19
CA ARG A 31 -9.09 10.03 2.54
C ARG A 31 -10.39 10.84 2.61
N ASP A 32 -10.57 11.81 1.70
CA ASP A 32 -11.80 12.62 1.62
C ASP A 32 -13.03 11.77 1.28
N ALA A 33 -12.83 10.57 0.71
CA ALA A 33 -13.92 9.63 0.47
C ALA A 33 -14.48 9.00 1.77
N PHE A 34 -13.76 9.10 2.88
CA PHE A 34 -14.12 8.54 4.17
C PHE A 34 -14.55 9.64 5.15
N GLU A 35 -15.73 10.21 4.93
CA GLU A 35 -16.31 11.29 5.76
C GLU A 35 -16.50 10.90 7.24
N GLU A 36 -16.48 9.60 7.56
CA GLU A 36 -16.74 9.05 8.90
C GLU A 36 -15.47 8.86 9.76
N VAL A 37 -14.28 9.08 9.18
CA VAL A 37 -13.00 8.92 9.88
C VAL A 37 -12.37 10.28 10.13
N ASP A 38 -12.06 10.58 11.40
CA ASP A 38 -11.35 11.81 11.77
C ASP A 38 -10.02 11.94 11.01
N GLU A 39 -9.75 13.11 10.44
CA GLU A 39 -8.54 13.38 9.64
C GLU A 39 -7.23 13.14 10.42
N ASP A 40 -7.23 13.37 11.74
CA ASP A 40 -6.08 13.15 12.62
C ASP A 40 -5.92 11.69 13.08
N SER A 41 -6.82 10.79 12.68
CA SER A 41 -6.80 9.39 13.13
C SER A 41 -6.13 8.44 12.15
N TRP A 42 -5.65 8.91 10.99
CA TRP A 42 -4.98 8.06 10.01
C TRP A 42 -3.53 7.79 10.41
N VAL A 43 -3.18 6.51 10.51
CA VAL A 43 -1.84 6.03 10.82
C VAL A 43 -1.31 5.18 9.67
N GLU A 44 0.00 5.31 9.42
CA GLU A 44 0.70 4.51 8.43
C GLU A 44 0.97 3.09 8.96
N LEU A 45 0.63 2.11 8.13
CA LEU A 45 1.06 0.73 8.30
C LEU A 45 2.55 0.56 7.94
N ASP A 46 3.08 -0.65 8.14
CA ASP A 46 4.47 -0.96 7.82
C ASP A 46 4.77 -0.61 6.34
N PRO A 47 5.83 0.15 6.04
CA PRO A 47 6.09 0.64 4.70
C PRO A 47 6.36 -0.52 3.73
N LEU A 48 5.69 -0.48 2.58
CA LEU A 48 5.82 -1.52 1.57
C LEU A 48 6.73 -1.03 0.44
N SER A 49 7.74 -1.85 0.14
CA SER A 49 8.71 -1.59 -0.95
C SER A 49 8.11 -1.70 -2.35
N SER A 50 6.87 -2.19 -2.47
CA SER A 50 6.20 -2.43 -3.74
C SER A 50 4.74 -2.01 -3.70
N LEU A 51 4.37 -1.14 -4.65
CA LEU A 51 2.98 -0.71 -4.85
C LEU A 51 2.06 -1.90 -5.17
N ALA A 52 2.57 -2.92 -5.87
CA ALA A 52 1.79 -4.13 -6.15
C ALA A 52 1.44 -4.88 -4.86
N HIS A 53 2.38 -4.94 -3.90
CA HIS A 53 2.12 -5.56 -2.61
C HIS A 53 1.12 -4.73 -1.79
N ALA A 54 1.27 -3.39 -1.82
CA ALA A 54 0.35 -2.50 -1.12
C ALA A 54 -1.11 -2.65 -1.58
N LYS A 55 -1.31 -2.92 -2.87
CA LYS A 55 -2.65 -3.21 -3.41
C LYS A 55 -3.26 -4.49 -2.89
N LEU A 56 -2.49 -5.57 -2.81
CA LEU A 56 -2.98 -6.83 -2.25
C LEU A 56 -3.43 -6.65 -0.80
N VAL A 57 -2.65 -5.90 -0.03
CA VAL A 57 -3.00 -5.56 1.35
C VAL A 57 -4.26 -4.70 1.41
N LEU A 58 -4.36 -3.68 0.57
CA LEU A 58 -5.56 -2.84 0.45
C LEU A 58 -6.80 -3.70 0.13
N GLU A 59 -6.73 -4.59 -0.85
CA GLU A 59 -7.87 -5.46 -1.22
C GLU A 59 -8.36 -6.30 -0.04
N ALA A 60 -7.48 -6.89 0.76
CA ALA A 60 -7.93 -7.67 1.92
C ALA A 60 -8.46 -6.80 3.06
N LEU A 61 -7.92 -5.59 3.26
CA LEU A 61 -8.48 -4.63 4.21
C LEU A 61 -9.90 -4.21 3.79
N GLU A 62 -10.12 -4.01 2.49
CA GLU A 62 -11.45 -3.73 1.95
C GLU A 62 -12.43 -4.90 2.14
N GLU A 63 -11.97 -6.15 2.02
CA GLU A 63 -12.81 -7.34 2.30
C GLU A 63 -13.28 -7.40 3.76
N GLU A 64 -12.47 -6.90 4.69
CA GLU A 64 -12.80 -6.78 6.12
C GLU A 64 -13.57 -5.49 6.45
N GLU A 65 -14.01 -4.75 5.43
CA GLU A 65 -14.72 -3.47 5.54
C GLU A 65 -13.91 -2.39 6.29
N ILE A 66 -12.57 -2.50 6.27
CA ILE A 66 -11.65 -1.57 6.94
C ILE A 66 -11.39 -0.38 5.99
N PRO A 67 -11.67 0.86 6.43
CA PRO A 67 -11.34 2.04 5.64
C PRO A 67 -9.83 2.18 5.52
N CYS A 68 -9.33 2.13 4.28
CA CYS A 68 -7.90 2.20 3.98
C CYS A 68 -7.67 2.88 2.62
N TYR A 69 -6.49 3.47 2.47
CA TYR A 69 -6.01 3.98 1.19
C TYR A 69 -4.50 3.88 1.10
N ILE A 70 -3.96 3.91 -0.12
CA ILE A 70 -2.51 3.90 -0.37
C ILE A 70 -2.05 5.35 -0.58
N GLU A 71 -0.93 5.73 -0.01
CA GLU A 71 -0.20 6.95 -0.37
C GLU A 71 1.07 6.56 -1.12
N ALA A 72 1.10 6.85 -2.42
CA ALA A 72 2.24 6.59 -3.27
C ALA A 72 3.11 7.84 -3.38
N TYR A 73 4.40 7.69 -3.06
CA TYR A 73 5.36 8.78 -3.16
C TYR A 73 6.57 8.36 -3.99
N TYR A 74 7.14 9.36 -4.66
CA TYR A 74 8.30 9.14 -5.51
C TYR A 74 9.56 8.99 -4.64
N SER A 75 10.14 7.79 -4.62
CA SER A 75 11.29 7.49 -3.75
C SER A 75 12.66 7.89 -4.32
N GLY A 76 12.74 8.40 -5.55
CA GLY A 76 13.92 9.04 -6.14
C GLY A 76 15.19 8.19 -6.30
N SER A 77 15.23 6.95 -5.83
CA SER A 77 16.37 6.05 -5.96
C SER A 77 16.20 5.13 -7.17
N GLY A 78 16.70 5.56 -8.34
CA GLY A 78 17.10 4.72 -9.48
C GLY A 78 16.10 3.67 -10.00
N LEU A 79 15.70 3.79 -11.28
CA LEU A 79 14.45 3.25 -11.85
C LEU A 79 13.22 3.93 -11.23
N GLU A 80 12.18 4.11 -12.03
CA GLU A 80 10.94 4.83 -11.69
C GLU A 80 10.13 4.06 -10.64
N SER A 81 10.66 3.96 -9.41
CA SER A 81 10.13 3.15 -8.34
C SER A 81 9.35 4.03 -7.36
N PHE A 82 8.03 3.83 -7.34
CA PHE A 82 7.15 4.42 -6.34
C PHE A 82 7.16 3.55 -5.09
N ALA A 83 7.40 4.18 -3.94
CA ALA A 83 7.11 3.57 -2.67
C ALA A 83 5.62 3.80 -2.33
N ALA A 84 5.06 2.89 -1.53
CA ALA A 84 3.65 2.93 -1.19
C ALA A 84 3.49 2.67 0.30
N ASN A 85 2.84 3.60 0.99
CA ASN A 85 2.40 3.44 2.37
C ASN A 85 0.90 3.19 2.37
N ILE A 86 0.40 2.35 3.29
CA ILE A 86 -1.04 2.17 3.48
C ILE A 86 -1.41 2.92 4.74
N LEU A 87 -2.46 3.73 4.64
CA LEU A 87 -3.01 4.47 5.77
C LEU A 87 -4.33 3.85 6.18
N VAL A 88 -4.48 3.65 7.49
CA VAL A 88 -5.67 3.10 8.16
C VAL A 88 -5.99 3.93 9.39
N PRO A 89 -7.23 3.95 9.90
CA PRO A 89 -7.52 4.58 11.17
C PRO A 89 -6.80 3.89 12.33
N ASP A 90 -6.34 4.66 13.31
CA ASP A 90 -5.68 4.20 14.53
C ASP A 90 -6.53 3.18 15.29
N SER A 91 -7.85 3.36 15.29
CA SER A 91 -8.82 2.46 15.94
C SER A 91 -8.80 1.02 15.41
N VAL A 92 -8.30 0.80 14.19
CA VAL A 92 -8.24 -0.49 13.51
C VAL A 92 -6.81 -0.89 13.12
N TYR A 93 -5.81 -0.12 13.57
CA TYR A 93 -4.41 -0.33 13.23
C TYR A 93 -3.92 -1.73 13.57
N GLU A 94 -4.19 -2.22 14.79
CA GLU A 94 -3.74 -3.55 15.22
C GLU A 94 -4.29 -4.65 14.31
N HIS A 95 -5.57 -4.57 13.94
CA HIS A 95 -6.22 -5.55 13.08
C HIS A 95 -5.70 -5.47 11.64
N ALA A 96 -5.53 -4.25 11.12
CA ALA A 96 -4.99 -4.04 9.79
C ALA A 96 -3.53 -4.54 9.66
N LEU A 97 -2.73 -4.37 10.72
CA LEU A 97 -1.37 -4.86 10.79
C LEU A 97 -1.33 -6.39 10.80
N GLU A 98 -2.23 -7.06 11.52
CA GLU A 98 -2.35 -8.53 11.48
C GLU A 98 -2.66 -9.05 10.07
N ILE A 99 -3.55 -8.37 9.33
CA ILE A 99 -3.88 -8.72 7.94
C ILE A 99 -2.67 -8.54 7.03
N GLN A 100 -1.97 -7.40 7.14
CA GLN A 100 -0.75 -7.12 6.38
C GLN A 100 0.33 -8.18 6.65
N GLN A 101 0.58 -8.53 7.92
CA GLN A 101 1.60 -9.50 8.29
C GLN A 101 1.20 -10.94 7.95
N GLY A 102 -0.10 -11.23 7.90
CA GLY A 102 -0.65 -12.49 7.43
C GLY A 102 -0.48 -12.68 5.92
N MET A 103 -0.45 -11.58 5.16
CA MET A 103 0.00 -11.57 3.78
C MET A 103 1.53 -11.57 3.74
N ALA A 104 2.10 -12.78 3.69
CA ALA A 104 3.52 -12.93 3.47
C ALA A 104 3.93 -12.09 2.25
N PRO A 105 4.99 -11.25 2.34
CA PRO A 105 5.54 -10.61 1.16
C PRO A 105 5.84 -11.71 0.13
N PRO A 106 5.70 -11.44 -1.18
CA PRO A 106 6.10 -12.42 -2.17
C PRO A 106 7.53 -12.81 -1.82
N ALA A 107 7.73 -14.06 -1.41
CA ALA A 107 9.02 -14.52 -0.96
C ALA A 107 10.02 -14.17 -2.07
N ASP A 108 11.01 -13.35 -1.76
CA ASP A 108 12.24 -13.38 -2.52
C ASP A 108 12.70 -14.84 -2.44
N ASP A 109 12.46 -15.56 -3.54
CA ASP A 109 12.85 -16.94 -3.80
C ASP A 109 14.38 -17.00 -3.87
N ASP A 110 15.05 -16.78 -2.73
CA ASP A 110 16.51 -16.83 -2.64
C ASP A 110 17.00 -17.17 -1.22
N LEU A 111 16.19 -17.90 -0.46
CA LEU A 111 16.68 -18.70 0.67
C LEU A 111 16.11 -20.12 0.61
N LEU A 112 16.31 -20.78 -0.52
CA LEU A 112 16.57 -22.23 -0.51
C LEU A 112 17.90 -22.45 0.22
N LEU A 113 17.88 -22.35 1.54
CA LEU A 113 18.83 -23.08 2.37
C LEU A 113 18.42 -24.55 2.26
N ASP A 114 18.84 -25.17 1.17
CA ASP A 114 18.89 -26.63 1.03
C ASP A 114 19.82 -27.14 2.13
N PRO A 115 19.33 -27.81 3.18
CA PRO A 115 20.19 -28.31 4.25
C PRO A 115 20.99 -29.57 3.85
N ASP A 116 20.91 -30.00 2.57
CA ASP A 116 21.52 -31.22 2.04
C ASP A 116 22.76 -30.97 1.16
N ALA A 117 23.40 -29.80 1.28
CA ALA A 117 24.74 -29.57 0.72
C ALA A 117 25.82 -29.90 1.77
N ASP A 118 26.08 -31.19 1.97
CA ASP A 118 27.41 -31.81 2.00
C ASP A 118 27.31 -33.26 2.53
N ASP A 119 27.02 -34.18 1.59
CA ASP A 119 27.46 -35.57 1.66
C ASP A 119 28.98 -35.58 1.38
N TYR A 120 29.80 -35.70 2.45
CA TYR A 120 31.18 -36.20 2.35
C TYR A 120 31.71 -36.82 3.65
#